data_AF-A0A1H9R168-F1
#
_entry.id   AF-A0A1H9R168-F1
#
_cell.length_a   1.000
_cell.length_b   1.000
_cell.length_c   1.000
_cell.angle_alpha   90.00
_cell.angle_beta   90.00
_cell.angle_gamma   90.00
#
_symmetry.space_group_name_H-M   'P 1'
#
loop_
_entity.id
_entity.type
_entity.pdbx_description
1 polymer ?
#
loop_
_entity_poly.entity_id
_entity_poly.type
_entity_poly.pdbx_seq_one_letter_code
_entity_poly.pdbx_strand_id
1 'polypeptide(L)'
;MEMTAQEWLVLLALGGGCGLTGQVARMVIGLKKLWSDSADMQEAERKLSPARLMLSLVIGAAAGALAAVVTVSAAGKVNREEILGLIAAGYAGADFIEGAIKKRLPAG
;
A
#
# COMPACT_ATOMS: atom_id res chain seq x y z
N MET A 1 8.11 24.45 9.11
CA MET A 1 8.88 24.39 7.85
C MET A 1 7.91 24.67 6.73
N GLU A 2 8.09 25.80 6.04
CA GLU A 2 7.28 26.10 4.86
C GLU A 2 7.89 25.37 3.67
N MET A 3 7.12 24.49 3.04
CA MET A 3 7.50 23.78 1.82
C MET A 3 6.66 24.33 0.67
N THR A 4 7.25 24.40 -0.51
CA THR A 4 6.55 24.77 -1.74
C THR A 4 5.54 23.68 -2.13
N ALA A 5 4.51 24.05 -2.89
CA ALA A 5 3.53 23.08 -3.40
C ALA A 5 4.19 21.96 -4.24
N GLN A 6 5.27 22.28 -4.95
CA GLN A 6 6.03 21.29 -5.72
C GLN A 6 6.72 20.26 -4.82
N GLU A 7 7.33 20.68 -3.71
CA GLU A 7 7.96 19.76 -2.77
C GLU A 7 6.95 18.83 -2.10
N TRP A 8 5.75 19.34 -1.80
CA TRP A 8 4.65 18.51 -1.31
C TRP A 8 4.22 17.45 -2.33
N LEU A 9 4.10 17.81 -3.61
CA LEU A 9 3.78 16.86 -4.66
C LEU A 9 4.85 15.78 -4.81
N VAL A 10 6.13 16.16 -4.74
CA VAL A 10 7.25 15.20 -4.80
C VAL A 10 7.22 14.26 -3.60
N LEU A 11 6.95 14.77 -2.40
CA LEU A 11 6.88 13.99 -1.18
C LEU A 11 5.69 13.02 -1.19
N LEU A 12 4.51 13.46 -1.66
CA LEU A 12 3.34 12.60 -1.83
C LEU A 12 3.58 11.52 -2.90
N ALA A 13 4.22 11.87 -4.01
CA ALA A 13 4.58 10.91 -5.05
C ALA A 13 5.59 9.88 -4.55
N LEU A 14 6.60 10.32 -3.79
CA LEU A 14 7.59 9.44 -3.17
C LEU A 14 6.94 8.48 -2.16
N GLY A 15 6.16 9.02 -1.23
CA GLY A 15 5.42 8.23 -0.24
C GLY A 15 4.45 7.26 -0.88
N GLY A 16 3.69 7.72 -1.88
CA GLY A 16 2.77 6.89 -2.65
C GLY A 16 3.48 5.76 -3.39
N GLY A 17 4.60 6.04 -4.06
CA GLY A 17 5.41 5.03 -4.74
C GLY A 17 6.02 4.00 -3.78
N CYS A 18 6.53 4.45 -2.64
CA CYS A 18 7.02 3.56 -1.58
C CYS A 18 5.87 2.69 -1.01
N GLY A 19 4.71 3.29 -0.79
CA GLY A 19 3.53 2.58 -0.30
C GLY A 19 3.01 1.53 -1.26
N LEU A 20 2.98 1.84 -2.57
CA LEU A 20 2.70 0.87 -3.63
C LEU A 20 3.68 -0.29 -3.59
N THR A 21 4.98 0.00 -3.43
CA THR A 21 6.02 -1.03 -3.37
C THR A 21 5.79 -2.00 -2.22
N GLY A 22 5.48 -1.47 -1.03
CA GLY A 22 5.10 -2.29 0.13
C GLY A 22 3.87 -3.15 -0.16
N GLN A 23 2.85 -2.57 -0.77
CA GLN A 23 1.62 -3.30 -1.07
C GLN A 23 1.76 -4.39 -2.13
N VAL A 24 2.62 -4.17 -3.14
CA VAL A 24 2.95 -5.18 -4.15
C VAL A 24 3.59 -6.41 -3.50
N ALA A 25 4.49 -6.24 -2.53
CA ALA A 25 5.09 -7.37 -1.81
C ALA A 25 4.02 -8.25 -1.15
N ARG A 26 3.00 -7.63 -0.54
CA ARG A 26 1.85 -8.36 0.03
C ARG A 26 1.04 -9.07 -1.04
N MET A 27 0.76 -8.40 -2.16
CA MET A 27 -0.02 -8.95 -3.26
C MET A 27 0.60 -10.24 -3.82
N VAL A 28 1.91 -10.27 -4.00
CA VAL A 28 2.63 -11.45 -4.50
C VAL A 28 2.47 -12.64 -3.54
N ILE A 29 2.58 -12.41 -2.22
CA ILE A 29 2.40 -13.45 -1.20
C ILE A 29 0.94 -13.93 -1.19
N GLY A 30 -0.03 -13.00 -1.26
CA GLY A 30 -1.45 -13.32 -1.30
C GLY A 30 -1.85 -14.14 -2.52
N LEU A 31 -1.30 -13.80 -3.70
CA LEU A 31 -1.52 -14.54 -4.93
C LEU A 31 -0.94 -15.96 -4.85
N LYS A 32 0.30 -16.10 -4.34
CA LYS A 32 0.92 -17.40 -4.13
C LYS A 32 0.10 -18.27 -3.18
N LYS A 33 -0.40 -17.70 -2.09
CA LYS A 33 -1.25 -18.42 -1.13
C LYS A 33 -2.56 -18.86 -1.77
N LEU A 34 -3.19 -17.99 -2.55
CA LEU A 34 -4.42 -18.29 -3.27
C LEU A 34 -4.23 -19.44 -4.27
N TRP A 35 -3.10 -19.51 -4.96
CA TRP A 35 -2.75 -20.67 -5.80
C TRP A 35 -2.51 -21.96 -5.00
N SER A 36 -1.92 -21.85 -3.81
CA SER A 36 -1.68 -23.02 -2.94
C SER A 36 -2.95 -23.55 -2.27
N ASP A 37 -3.94 -22.69 -1.99
CA ASP A 37 -5.19 -23.05 -1.30
C ASP A 37 -6.32 -23.44 -2.28
N SER A 38 -6.10 -23.33 -3.59
CA SER A 38 -7.11 -23.68 -4.60
C SER A 38 -6.92 -25.11 -5.10
N ALA A 39 -8.01 -25.85 -5.32
CA ALA A 39 -7.95 -27.23 -5.79
C ALA A 39 -7.49 -27.32 -7.26
N ASP A 40 -7.76 -26.28 -8.05
CA ASP A 40 -7.28 -26.10 -9.41
C ASP A 40 -7.08 -24.61 -9.77
N MET A 41 -6.58 -24.35 -10.99
CA MET A 41 -6.33 -23.00 -11.50
C MET A 41 -7.62 -22.20 -11.78
N GLN A 42 -8.73 -22.86 -12.16
CA GLN A 42 -10.00 -22.19 -12.42
C GLN A 42 -10.64 -21.65 -11.14
N GLU A 43 -10.51 -22.38 -10.03
CA GLU A 43 -10.97 -21.93 -8.72
C GLU A 43 -10.15 -20.72 -8.23
N ALA A 44 -8.83 -20.74 -8.46
CA ALA A 44 -7.96 -19.61 -8.18
C ALA A 44 -8.37 -18.35 -8.97
N GLU A 45 -8.56 -18.48 -10.28
CA GLU A 45 -8.98 -17.36 -11.13
C GLU A 45 -10.34 -16.79 -10.72
N ARG A 46 -11.29 -17.63 -10.31
CA ARG A 46 -12.60 -17.16 -9.79
C ARG A 46 -12.51 -16.40 -8.48
N LYS A 47 -11.56 -16.78 -7.61
CA LYS A 47 -11.32 -16.09 -6.32
C LYS A 47 -10.51 -14.80 -6.50
N LEU A 48 -9.78 -14.67 -7.60
CA LEU A 48 -9.00 -13.48 -7.92
C LEU A 48 -9.90 -12.35 -8.43
N SER A 49 -9.93 -11.22 -7.72
CA SER A 49 -10.65 -10.03 -8.16
C SER A 49 -9.66 -8.91 -8.51
N PRO A 50 -9.49 -8.57 -9.80
CA PRO A 50 -8.61 -7.48 -10.22
C PRO A 50 -8.99 -6.14 -9.57
N ALA A 51 -10.29 -5.89 -9.40
CA ALA A 51 -10.79 -4.69 -8.73
C ALA A 51 -10.35 -4.62 -7.26
N ARG A 52 -10.38 -5.75 -6.52
CA ARG A 52 -9.88 -5.79 -5.14
C ARG A 52 -8.37 -5.60 -5.08
N LEU A 53 -7.62 -6.16 -6.02
CA LEU A 53 -6.16 -5.95 -6.12
C LEU A 53 -5.82 -4.49 -6.37
N MET A 54 -6.50 -3.84 -7.32
CA MET A 54 -6.30 -2.41 -7.57
C MET A 54 -6.68 -1.55 -6.37
N LEU A 55 -7.82 -1.82 -5.73
CA LEU A 55 -8.23 -1.09 -4.53
C LEU A 55 -7.18 -1.24 -3.42
N SER A 56 -6.68 -2.45 -3.22
CA SER A 56 -5.62 -2.75 -2.26
C SER A 56 -4.35 -1.93 -2.53
N LEU A 57 -3.91 -1.84 -3.80
CA LEU A 57 -2.77 -0.99 -4.21
C LEU A 57 -3.01 0.49 -3.93
N VAL A 58 -4.20 1.01 -4.24
CA VAL A 58 -4.56 2.41 -3.98
C VAL A 58 -4.52 2.72 -2.49
N ILE A 59 -5.01 1.79 -1.66
CA ILE A 59 -4.95 1.92 -0.20
C ILE A 59 -3.50 1.97 0.29
N GLY A 60 -2.63 1.07 -0.20
CA GLY A 60 -1.21 1.08 0.14
C GLY A 60 -0.49 2.35 -0.30
N ALA A 61 -0.80 2.87 -1.49
CA ALA A 61 -0.30 4.15 -1.97
C ALA A 61 -0.72 5.31 -1.06
N ALA A 62 -2.01 5.36 -0.70
CA ALA A 62 -2.54 6.39 0.19
C ALA A 62 -1.90 6.33 1.57
N ALA A 63 -1.73 5.13 2.15
CA ALA A 63 -1.04 4.94 3.41
C ALA A 63 0.42 5.42 3.36
N GLY A 64 1.17 5.07 2.30
CA GLY A 64 2.55 5.53 2.12
C GLY A 64 2.66 7.05 1.91
N ALA A 65 1.73 7.65 1.16
CA ALA A 65 1.68 9.10 0.96
C ALA A 65 1.39 9.85 2.27
N LEU A 66 0.44 9.35 3.07
CA LEU A 66 0.16 9.90 4.40
C LEU A 66 1.35 9.74 5.34
N ALA A 67 2.04 8.60 5.30
CA ALA A 67 3.24 8.38 6.09
C ALA A 67 4.34 9.39 5.75
N ALA A 68 4.56 9.67 4.46
CA ALA A 68 5.55 10.65 4.01
C ALA A 68 5.28 12.05 4.55
N VAL A 69 4.00 12.47 4.61
CA VAL A 69 3.61 13.77 5.18
C VAL A 69 4.00 13.89 6.65
N VAL A 70 4.00 12.79 7.39
CA VAL A 70 4.28 12.77 8.82
C VAL A 70 5.77 12.60 9.11
N THR A 71 6.49 11.80 8.32
CA THR A 71 7.85 11.37 8.64
C THR A 71 8.94 12.15 7.90
N VAL A 72 8.68 12.61 6.68
CA VAL A 72 9.71 13.26 5.85
C VAL A 72 9.68 14.77 6.10
N SER A 73 10.77 15.27 6.69
CA SER A 73 10.91 16.68 7.04
C SER A 73 11.44 17.55 5.89
N ALA A 74 12.13 16.95 4.91
CA ALA A 74 12.70 17.64 3.77
C ALA A 74 12.67 16.74 2.51
N ALA A 75 11.83 17.08 1.53
CA ALA A 75 11.61 16.28 0.32
C ALA A 75 12.89 15.98 -0.50
N GLY A 76 13.92 16.83 -0.41
CA GLY A 76 15.17 16.66 -1.15
C GLY A 76 16.27 15.86 -0.42
N LYS A 77 16.05 15.43 0.82
CA LYS A 77 17.08 14.73 1.63
C LYS A 77 16.47 13.52 2.33
N VAL A 78 16.04 12.55 1.55
CA VAL A 78 15.47 11.30 2.08
C VAL A 78 16.56 10.25 2.20
N ASN A 79 16.75 9.70 3.39
CA ASN A 79 17.70 8.62 3.65
C ASN A 79 17.08 7.23 3.41
N ARG A 80 17.88 6.17 3.50
CA ARG A 80 17.41 4.81 3.18
C ARG A 80 16.43 4.31 4.23
N GLU A 81 16.62 4.71 5.47
CA GLU A 81 15.80 4.34 6.61
C GLU A 81 14.38 4.91 6.47
N GLU A 82 14.26 6.16 6.02
CA GLU A 82 12.99 6.81 5.71
C GLU A 82 12.27 6.10 4.55
N ILE A 83 12.98 5.75 3.47
CA ILE A 83 12.40 4.98 2.35
C ILE A 83 11.86 3.62 2.84
N LEU A 84 12.65 2.88 3.61
CA LEU A 84 12.23 1.60 4.18
C LEU A 84 11.04 1.78 5.13
N GLY A 85 11.03 2.85 5.92
CA GLY A 85 9.93 3.22 6.79
C GLY A 85 8.64 3.50 6.01
N LEU A 86 8.71 4.20 4.89
CA LEU A 86 7.56 4.48 4.02
C LEU A 86 7.02 3.21 3.36
N ILE A 87 7.89 2.32 2.90
CA ILE A 87 7.50 1.01 2.36
C ILE A 87 6.77 0.19 3.43
N ALA A 88 7.34 0.11 4.63
CA ALA A 88 6.75 -0.61 5.75
C ALA A 88 5.41 0.02 6.19
N ALA A 89 5.33 1.35 6.19
CA ALA A 89 4.10 2.08 6.53
C ALA A 89 3.00 1.85 5.49
N GLY A 90 3.33 1.79 4.19
CA GLY A 90 2.37 1.42 3.16
C GLY A 90 1.84 -0.01 3.31
N TYR A 91 2.73 -0.96 3.60
CA TYR A 91 2.36 -2.35 3.88
C TYR A 91 1.45 -2.47 5.11
N ALA A 92 1.87 -1.92 6.24
CA ALA A 92 1.13 -2.01 7.50
C ALA A 92 -0.15 -1.16 7.50
N GLY A 93 -0.10 0.01 6.86
CA GLY A 93 -1.23 0.91 6.74
C GLY A 93 -2.34 0.33 5.85
N ALA A 94 -1.98 -0.37 4.77
CA ALA A 94 -2.97 -1.07 3.97
C ALA A 94 -3.69 -2.17 4.75
N ASP A 95 -2.96 -2.95 5.56
CA ASP A 95 -3.55 -3.95 6.44
C ASP A 95 -4.52 -3.35 7.45
N PHE A 96 -4.13 -2.22 8.05
CA PHE A 96 -4.96 -1.50 8.99
C PHE A 96 -6.25 -1.02 8.32
N ILE A 97 -6.16 -0.38 7.15
CA ILE A 97 -7.32 0.15 6.43
C ILE A 97 -8.23 -0.98 5.95
N GLU A 98 -7.69 -2.03 5.34
CA GLU A 98 -8.46 -3.19 4.91
C GLU A 98 -9.13 -3.91 6.08
N GLY A 99 -8.42 -4.06 7.20
CA GLY A 99 -8.98 -4.64 8.44
C GLY A 99 -10.11 -3.79 9.02
N ALA A 100 -9.97 -2.47 9.00
CA ALA A 100 -11.01 -1.54 9.42
C ALA A 100 -12.26 -1.63 8.53
N ILE A 101 -12.08 -1.74 7.20
CA ILE A 101 -13.18 -1.92 6.25
C ILE A 101 -13.92 -3.23 6.52
N LYS A 102 -13.20 -4.35 6.66
CA LYS A 102 -13.79 -5.67 6.96
C LYS A 102 -14.58 -5.69 8.27
N LYS A 103 -14.14 -4.92 9.27
CA LYS A 103 -14.82 -4.84 10.57
C LYS A 103 -16.10 -3.98 10.54
N ARG A 104 -16.18 -3.01 9.62
CA ARG A 104 -17.25 -1.99 9.61
C ARG A 104 -18.28 -2.17 8.48
N LEU A 105 -17.94 -2.87 7.39
CA LEU A 105 -18.92 -3.25 6.37
C LEU A 105 -19.40 -4.70 6.63
N PRO A 106 -20.69 -4.94 6.87
CA PRO A 106 -21.22 -6.30 6.84
C PRO A 106 -20.97 -6.90 5.45
N ALA A 107 -20.57 -8.17 5.43
CA ALA A 107 -20.51 -8.94 4.19
C ALA A 107 -21.95 -9.00 3.64
N GLY A 108 -22.22 -8.20 2.62
CA GLY A 108 -23.44 -8.31 1.82
C GLY A 108 -23.45 -9.60 1.02
#